data_AF-A0A955Z8A8-F1
#
_entry.id   AF-A0A955Z8A8-F1
#
_cell.length_a   1.000
_cell.length_b   1.000
_cell.length_c   1.000
_cell.angle_alpha   90.00
_cell.angle_beta   90.00
_cell.angle_gamma   90.00
#
_symmetry.space_group_name_H-M   'P 1'
#
loop_
_entity.id
_entity.type
_entity.pdbx_description
1 polymer ?
#
loop_
_entity_poly.entity_id
_entity_poly.type
_entity_poly.pdbx_seq_one_letter_code
_entity_poly.pdbx_strand_id
1 'polypeptide(L)'
;MKLLALKCGVLAAAVSIVALAACSSETGSSSGSSGTTPPGDGGRTPLDATLDSAPPEDSGLGFVNIRPADPLYGGFDGTHDFRVPFAVYGAGADLKLTSDVPGALDFQPVELVNKGNPPDNGRYFFVVCKQAGDFTIRAASGGQTATTTISVAQYAAGRWAAGEQRYKNGAGADPPCLQCHSATGIDHSPAALAAAADPILQATITAGIGASSQRPIENVPGGHKWTVDQAELDGLVTYLRGLTPRGFR
;
A
#
# COMPACT_ATOMS: atom_id res chain seq x y z
N MET A 1 -4.07 -53.75 21.24
CA MET A 1 -3.27 -53.30 20.07
C MET A 1 -4.20 -53.30 18.85
N LYS A 2 -4.67 -52.12 18.42
CA LYS A 2 -5.49 -51.94 17.22
C LYS A 2 -4.70 -51.08 16.24
N LEU A 3 -4.30 -51.66 15.12
CA LEU A 3 -3.69 -50.95 13.98
C LEU A 3 -4.79 -50.13 13.28
N LEU A 4 -4.61 -48.81 13.17
CA LEU A 4 -5.33 -47.99 12.19
C LEU A 4 -4.40 -47.70 11.02
N ALA A 5 -4.82 -48.12 9.83
CA ALA A 5 -4.17 -47.81 8.57
C ALA A 5 -4.54 -46.40 8.10
N LEU A 6 -3.53 -45.54 7.97
CA LEU A 6 -3.64 -44.20 7.40
C LEU A 6 -3.45 -44.30 5.88
N LYS A 7 -4.51 -44.06 5.10
CA LYS A 7 -4.43 -43.99 3.63
C LYS A 7 -4.00 -42.58 3.22
N CYS A 8 -2.83 -42.52 2.59
CA CYS A 8 -2.23 -41.37 1.94
C CYS A 8 -2.97 -41.08 0.62
N GLY A 9 -3.48 -39.86 0.46
CA GLY A 9 -4.04 -39.35 -0.79
C GLY A 9 -3.11 -38.32 -1.39
N VAL A 10 -2.46 -38.67 -2.50
CA VAL A 10 -1.65 -37.77 -3.33
C VAL A 10 -2.59 -36.99 -4.24
N LEU A 11 -2.57 -35.67 -4.15
CA LEU A 11 -3.24 -34.78 -5.10
C LEU A 11 -2.19 -34.12 -5.99
N ALA A 12 -2.20 -34.48 -7.28
CA ALA A 12 -1.44 -33.83 -8.32
C ALA A 12 -2.26 -32.67 -8.90
N ALA A 13 -1.65 -31.50 -9.08
CA ALA A 13 -2.24 -30.38 -9.83
C ALA A 13 -1.25 -29.90 -10.90
N ALA A 14 -1.82 -29.64 -12.07
CA ALA A 14 -1.18 -29.55 -13.37
C ALA A 14 -0.50 -28.19 -13.62
N VAL A 15 0.54 -28.23 -14.44
CA VAL A 15 1.24 -27.08 -15.01
C VAL A 15 0.51 -26.64 -16.29
N SER A 16 0.06 -25.39 -16.35
CA SER A 16 -0.47 -24.76 -17.58
C SER A 16 0.52 -23.73 -18.09
N ILE A 17 0.94 -23.90 -19.34
CA ILE A 17 1.80 -22.99 -20.11
C ILE A 17 0.90 -21.99 -20.83
N VAL A 18 1.10 -20.68 -20.62
CA VAL A 18 0.46 -19.62 -21.40
C VAL A 18 1.50 -18.96 -22.29
N ALA A 19 1.27 -19.01 -23.61
CA ALA A 19 2.07 -18.35 -24.63
C ALA A 19 1.61 -16.89 -24.80
N LEU A 20 2.55 -15.95 -24.79
CA LEU A 20 2.31 -14.55 -25.18
C LEU A 20 2.50 -14.38 -26.69
N ALA A 21 1.47 -13.88 -27.36
CA ALA A 21 1.55 -13.33 -28.70
C ALA A 21 1.86 -11.83 -28.62
N ALA A 22 2.95 -11.41 -29.26
CA ALA A 22 3.34 -10.01 -29.44
C ALA A 22 2.85 -9.52 -30.80
N CYS A 23 2.05 -8.46 -30.83
CA CYS A 23 1.76 -7.67 -32.02
C CYS A 23 2.10 -6.21 -31.69
N SER A 24 3.18 -5.72 -32.28
CA SER A 24 3.55 -4.31 -32.31
C SER A 24 2.95 -3.66 -33.56
N SER A 25 2.31 -2.50 -33.39
CA SER A 25 1.89 -1.64 -34.48
C SER A 25 2.41 -0.23 -34.26
N GLU A 26 2.98 0.32 -35.32
CA GLU A 26 3.64 1.61 -35.44
C GLU A 26 2.65 2.79 -35.52
N THR A 27 3.12 3.98 -35.16
CA THR A 27 2.74 5.30 -35.69
C THR A 27 3.76 6.29 -35.11
N GLY A 28 4.37 7.24 -35.81
CA GLY A 28 3.98 8.00 -36.99
C GLY A 28 4.28 9.48 -36.72
N SER A 29 5.07 10.10 -37.59
CA SER A 29 5.78 11.38 -37.53
C SER A 29 5.00 12.68 -37.25
N SER A 30 5.71 13.72 -36.77
CA SER A 30 5.70 15.14 -37.26
C SER A 30 6.53 16.03 -36.31
N SER A 31 7.68 16.64 -36.66
CA SER A 31 7.98 17.76 -37.57
C SER A 31 7.41 19.14 -37.14
N GLY A 32 8.25 19.92 -36.44
CA GLY A 32 8.59 21.34 -36.65
C GLY A 32 7.52 22.44 -36.63
N SER A 33 7.74 23.49 -35.82
CA SER A 33 7.67 24.89 -36.30
C SER A 33 8.29 25.88 -35.31
N SER A 34 8.97 26.87 -35.89
CA SER A 34 9.74 27.98 -35.33
C SER A 34 8.94 29.29 -35.20
N GLY A 35 9.36 30.17 -34.27
CA GLY A 35 9.05 31.61 -34.22
C GLY A 35 7.67 31.95 -33.64
N THR A 36 7.49 32.91 -32.74
CA THR A 36 7.94 34.31 -32.81
C THR A 36 7.69 34.97 -31.45
N THR A 37 8.62 35.81 -30.98
CA THR A 37 8.46 36.67 -29.80
C THR A 37 7.77 37.99 -30.19
N PRO A 38 6.81 38.51 -29.40
CA PRO A 38 6.51 39.94 -29.37
C PRO A 38 6.96 40.59 -28.04
N PRO A 39 7.38 41.86 -28.06
CA PRO A 39 7.79 42.61 -26.88
C PRO A 39 6.63 43.41 -26.26
N GLY A 40 6.75 43.70 -24.96
CA GLY A 40 6.35 45.00 -24.41
C GLY A 40 4.99 45.11 -23.69
N ASP A 41 5.13 45.28 -22.36
CA ASP A 41 4.44 46.29 -21.54
C ASP A 41 3.02 46.03 -20.99
N GLY A 42 2.82 46.51 -19.76
CA GLY A 42 1.49 46.74 -19.19
C GLY A 42 1.17 45.96 -17.92
N GLY A 43 1.68 46.45 -16.79
CA GLY A 43 1.14 46.30 -15.43
C GLY A 43 0.15 45.17 -15.16
N ARG A 44 0.64 44.12 -14.50
CA ARG A 44 -0.20 43.23 -13.69
C ARG A 44 0.38 43.21 -12.28
N THR A 45 -0.47 43.60 -11.34
CA THR A 45 -0.33 43.44 -9.89
C THR A 45 0.28 42.08 -9.53
N PRO A 46 1.02 41.95 -8.42
CA PRO A 46 1.48 40.65 -7.95
C PRO A 46 0.25 39.75 -7.84
N LEU A 47 0.17 38.75 -8.71
CA LEU A 47 -0.75 37.63 -8.52
C LEU A 47 -0.30 36.98 -7.23
N ASP A 48 -1.11 37.24 -6.21
CA ASP A 48 -1.08 36.62 -4.90
C ASP A 48 -0.76 35.13 -5.06
N ALA A 49 0.29 34.72 -4.37
CA ALA A 49 0.83 33.39 -4.36
C ALA A 49 -0.07 32.47 -3.52
N THR A 50 -1.32 32.27 -3.93
CA THR A 50 -2.25 31.30 -3.34
C THR A 50 -3.30 30.84 -4.36
N LEU A 51 -2.88 30.46 -5.57
CA LEU A 51 -3.73 29.59 -6.40
C LEU A 51 -3.69 28.18 -5.83
N ASP A 52 -4.39 27.99 -4.71
CA ASP A 52 -4.82 26.68 -4.22
C ASP A 52 -5.77 26.10 -5.28
N SER A 53 -5.19 25.33 -6.19
CA SER A 53 -5.81 24.92 -7.45
C SER A 53 -6.65 23.64 -7.31
N ALA A 54 -6.88 23.16 -6.08
CA ALA A 54 -7.77 22.05 -5.84
C ALA A 54 -9.22 22.54 -5.91
N PRO A 55 -10.04 22.02 -6.85
CA PRO A 55 -11.46 22.35 -6.88
C PRO A 55 -12.12 21.98 -5.54
N PRO A 56 -13.11 22.74 -5.06
CA PRO A 56 -13.94 22.35 -3.92
C PRO A 56 -14.48 20.92 -4.09
N GLU A 57 -14.63 20.20 -2.98
CA GLU A 57 -15.08 18.78 -2.95
C GLU A 57 -16.43 18.56 -3.65
N ASP A 58 -17.27 19.60 -3.74
CA ASP A 58 -18.59 19.63 -4.34
C ASP A 58 -18.63 20.25 -5.75
N SER A 59 -17.48 20.68 -6.29
CA SER A 59 -17.40 21.37 -7.58
C SER A 59 -17.78 20.50 -8.77
N GLY A 60 -17.70 19.16 -8.64
CA GLY A 60 -17.83 18.22 -9.75
C GLY A 60 -16.71 18.33 -10.80
N LEU A 61 -15.69 19.15 -10.55
CA LEU A 61 -14.54 19.36 -11.42
C LEU A 61 -13.34 18.48 -11.04
N GLY A 62 -13.37 17.85 -9.86
CA GLY A 62 -12.40 16.83 -9.46
C GLY A 62 -12.62 15.52 -10.22
N PHE A 63 -11.54 14.83 -10.56
CA PHE A 63 -11.61 13.44 -11.01
C PHE A 63 -11.51 12.52 -9.79
N VAL A 64 -12.43 11.58 -9.64
CA VAL A 64 -12.33 10.54 -8.62
C VAL A 64 -11.00 9.82 -8.79
N ASN A 65 -10.20 9.75 -7.73
CA ASN A 65 -8.91 9.05 -7.76
C ASN A 65 -8.63 8.35 -6.43
N ILE A 66 -7.95 7.21 -6.52
CA ILE A 66 -7.53 6.41 -5.36
C ILE A 66 -6.05 6.68 -5.06
N ARG A 67 -5.69 6.80 -3.78
CA ARG A 67 -4.30 6.91 -3.31
C ARG A 67 -4.00 5.92 -2.17
N PRO A 68 -2.81 5.29 -2.16
CA PRO A 68 -1.77 5.33 -3.20
C PRO A 68 -2.27 4.75 -4.54
N ALA A 69 -1.64 5.17 -5.65
CA ALA A 69 -2.06 4.78 -7.00
C ALA A 69 -1.47 3.42 -7.43
N ASP A 70 -0.37 3.01 -6.80
CA ASP A 70 0.21 1.69 -6.97
C ASP A 70 -0.69 0.61 -6.35
N PRO A 71 -0.47 -0.67 -6.70
CA PRO A 71 -1.13 -1.77 -6.01
C PRO A 71 -0.93 -1.64 -4.51
N LEU A 72 -2.04 -1.86 -3.79
CA LEU A 72 -2.03 -1.99 -2.35
C LEU A 72 -1.55 -3.40 -1.98
N TYR A 73 -0.89 -3.54 -0.83
CA TYR A 73 -0.42 -4.82 -0.33
C TYR A 73 -0.92 -5.06 1.10
N GLY A 74 -1.65 -6.15 1.28
CA GLY A 74 -2.26 -6.59 2.52
C GLY A 74 -1.91 -8.02 2.89
N GLY A 75 -2.56 -8.54 3.92
CA GLY A 75 -2.37 -9.89 4.42
C GLY A 75 -3.67 -10.55 4.83
N PHE A 76 -3.65 -11.88 4.92
CA PHE A 76 -4.74 -12.66 5.49
C PHE A 76 -4.18 -13.95 6.09
N ASP A 77 -4.53 -14.24 7.34
CA ASP A 77 -4.14 -15.49 8.02
C ASP A 77 -5.33 -16.24 8.65
N GLY A 78 -6.55 -15.74 8.42
CA GLY A 78 -7.79 -16.27 8.98
C GLY A 78 -8.03 -15.99 10.47
N THR A 79 -7.10 -15.29 11.17
CA THR A 79 -7.17 -15.03 12.61
C THR A 79 -7.10 -13.55 12.96
N HIS A 80 -6.18 -12.81 12.34
CA HIS A 80 -5.93 -11.40 12.64
C HIS A 80 -6.55 -10.47 11.60
N ASP A 81 -6.89 -9.26 12.02
CA ASP A 81 -7.39 -8.20 11.13
C ASP A 81 -6.21 -7.46 10.48
N PHE A 82 -6.01 -7.68 9.18
CA PHE A 82 -5.07 -6.90 8.38
C PHE A 82 -5.81 -5.73 7.74
N ARG A 83 -5.34 -4.51 8.02
CA ARG A 83 -5.98 -3.26 7.59
C ARG A 83 -5.04 -2.49 6.69
N VAL A 84 -5.47 -2.24 5.45
CA VAL A 84 -4.69 -1.46 4.47
C VAL A 84 -5.37 -0.10 4.26
N PRO A 85 -4.74 1.01 4.66
CA PRO A 85 -5.31 2.33 4.46
C PRO A 85 -5.20 2.77 3.01
N PHE A 86 -6.22 3.49 2.55
CA PHE A 86 -6.21 4.23 1.30
C PHE A 86 -7.16 5.44 1.39
N ALA A 87 -7.04 6.34 0.42
CA ALA A 87 -7.88 7.51 0.30
C ALA A 87 -8.54 7.57 -1.08
N VAL A 88 -9.76 8.10 -1.12
CA VAL A 88 -10.44 8.51 -2.35
C VAL A 88 -10.57 10.03 -2.35
N TYR A 89 -10.02 10.65 -3.37
CA TYR A 89 -10.10 12.10 -3.59
C TYR A 89 -11.07 12.40 -4.74
N GLY A 90 -11.56 13.64 -4.79
CA GLY A 90 -12.50 14.10 -5.82
C GLY A 90 -13.86 13.42 -5.79
N ALA A 91 -14.22 12.76 -4.68
CA ALA A 91 -15.48 12.05 -4.52
C ALA A 91 -16.43 12.80 -3.59
N GLY A 92 -17.67 12.98 -4.03
CA GLY A 92 -18.75 13.56 -3.24
C GLY A 92 -19.34 12.59 -2.22
N ALA A 93 -20.42 13.01 -1.55
CA ALA A 93 -21.11 12.21 -0.53
C ALA A 93 -21.65 10.86 -1.05
N ASP A 94 -21.88 10.76 -2.36
CA ASP A 94 -22.40 9.58 -3.06
C ASP A 94 -21.35 8.48 -3.33
N LEU A 95 -20.11 8.65 -2.86
CA LEU A 95 -19.03 7.66 -3.01
C LEU A 95 -19.48 6.24 -2.64
N LYS A 96 -19.27 5.31 -3.58
CA LYS A 96 -19.43 3.87 -3.39
C LYS A 96 -18.12 3.16 -3.63
N LEU A 97 -17.76 2.29 -2.68
CA LEU A 97 -16.62 1.38 -2.79
C LEU A 97 -17.10 -0.04 -3.02
N THR A 98 -16.46 -0.74 -3.95
CA THR A 98 -16.75 -2.14 -4.26
C THR A 98 -15.45 -2.90 -4.54
N SER A 99 -15.51 -4.22 -4.40
CA SER A 99 -14.51 -5.17 -4.86
C SER A 99 -15.10 -5.99 -6.01
N ASP A 100 -14.26 -6.47 -6.92
CA ASP A 100 -14.64 -7.45 -7.96
C ASP A 100 -15.02 -8.82 -7.37
N VAL A 101 -14.56 -9.13 -6.16
CA VAL A 101 -14.96 -10.32 -5.39
C VAL A 101 -15.77 -9.89 -4.15
N PRO A 102 -17.10 -10.11 -4.14
CA PRO A 102 -17.95 -9.78 -3.00
C PRO A 102 -17.50 -10.50 -1.72
N GLY A 103 -17.35 -9.74 -0.63
CA GLY A 103 -16.98 -10.27 0.68
C GLY A 103 -15.48 -10.55 0.89
N ALA A 104 -14.63 -10.39 -0.14
CA ALA A 104 -13.17 -10.51 0.02
C ALA A 104 -12.56 -9.33 0.79
N LEU A 105 -13.16 -8.15 0.66
CA LEU A 105 -12.71 -6.90 1.26
C LEU A 105 -13.88 -6.21 1.99
N ASP A 106 -13.61 -5.68 3.17
CA ASP A 106 -14.52 -4.78 3.89
C ASP A 106 -13.92 -3.37 3.95
N PHE A 107 -14.73 -2.34 3.71
CA PHE A 107 -14.29 -0.95 3.62
C PHE A 107 -14.81 -0.16 4.82
N GLN A 108 -13.90 0.19 5.72
CA GLN A 108 -14.23 0.89 6.97
C GLN A 108 -13.81 2.35 6.86
N PRO A 109 -14.75 3.32 6.89
CA PRO A 109 -14.40 4.73 6.91
C PRO A 109 -13.56 5.08 8.14
N VAL A 110 -12.55 5.92 7.96
CA VAL A 110 -11.69 6.43 9.04
C VAL A 110 -11.36 7.90 8.82
N GLU A 111 -10.92 8.60 9.86
CA GLU A 111 -10.47 9.99 9.74
C GLU A 111 -8.95 10.10 9.83
N LEU A 112 -8.33 10.92 8.97
CA LEU A 112 -6.95 11.33 9.12
C LEU A 112 -6.82 12.31 10.30
N VAL A 113 -5.95 12.00 11.27
CA VAL A 113 -5.77 12.78 12.51
C VAL A 113 -5.11 14.14 12.26
N ASN A 114 -4.16 14.21 11.33
CA ASN A 114 -3.40 15.42 11.02
C ASN A 114 -3.56 15.79 9.54
N LYS A 115 -4.65 16.50 9.22
CA LYS A 115 -4.98 16.86 7.83
C LYS A 115 -4.04 17.88 7.18
N GLY A 116 -3.12 18.49 7.92
CA GLY A 116 -2.23 19.52 7.38
C GLY A 116 -2.92 20.88 7.17
N ASN A 117 -2.23 21.78 6.47
CA ASN A 117 -2.74 23.11 6.08
C ASN A 117 -2.23 23.45 4.66
N PRO A 118 -3.12 23.55 3.64
CA PRO A 118 -4.57 23.37 3.74
C PRO A 118 -4.95 21.93 4.15
N PRO A 119 -6.13 21.73 4.77
CA PRO A 119 -6.58 20.40 5.16
C PRO A 119 -6.71 19.47 3.96
N ASP A 120 -6.14 18.27 4.07
CA ASP A 120 -6.35 17.20 3.12
C ASP A 120 -7.85 16.82 3.05
N ASN A 121 -8.36 16.76 1.83
CA ASN A 121 -9.76 16.52 1.47
C ASN A 121 -10.05 15.08 1.04
N GLY A 122 -9.14 14.14 1.30
CA GLY A 122 -9.34 12.73 1.03
C GLY A 122 -10.44 12.13 1.90
N ARG A 123 -11.22 11.23 1.32
CA ARG A 123 -12.10 10.31 2.07
C ARG A 123 -11.32 9.04 2.37
N TYR A 124 -11.01 8.80 3.63
CA TYR A 124 -10.11 7.73 4.07
C TYR A 124 -10.85 6.48 4.49
N PHE A 125 -10.25 5.34 4.18
CA PHE A 125 -10.80 4.03 4.52
C PHE A 125 -9.68 3.06 4.91
N PHE A 126 -10.00 2.14 5.82
CA PHE A 126 -9.27 0.88 5.94
C PHE A 126 -9.95 -0.18 5.07
N VAL A 127 -9.16 -0.86 4.24
CA VAL A 127 -9.54 -2.14 3.64
C VAL A 127 -9.20 -3.23 4.63
N VAL A 128 -10.20 -3.88 5.21
CA VAL A 128 -10.00 -5.10 6.01
C VAL A 128 -10.02 -6.30 5.08
N CYS A 129 -8.89 -7.00 5.03
CA CYS A 129 -8.69 -8.14 4.13
C CYS A 129 -9.35 -9.40 4.73
N LYS A 130 -10.35 -9.96 4.05
CA LYS A 130 -11.09 -11.15 4.51
C LYS A 130 -10.74 -12.43 3.75
N GLN A 131 -10.02 -12.30 2.63
CA GLN A 131 -9.56 -13.41 1.79
C GLN A 131 -8.21 -13.05 1.18
N ALA A 132 -7.37 -14.05 0.93
CA ALA A 132 -6.14 -13.88 0.16
C ALA A 132 -6.44 -13.92 -1.35
N GLY A 133 -5.63 -13.20 -2.14
CA GLY A 133 -5.79 -13.06 -3.58
C GLY A 133 -5.52 -11.64 -4.07
N ASP A 134 -5.62 -11.46 -5.38
CA ASP A 134 -5.56 -10.14 -6.02
C ASP A 134 -6.99 -9.68 -6.33
N PHE A 135 -7.33 -8.46 -5.90
CA PHE A 135 -8.67 -7.90 -6.04
C PHE A 135 -8.62 -6.51 -6.66
N THR A 136 -9.68 -6.16 -7.39
CA THR A 136 -9.87 -4.81 -7.93
C THR A 136 -10.80 -4.02 -7.02
N ILE A 137 -10.29 -2.93 -6.45
CA ILE A 137 -11.11 -1.96 -5.73
C ILE A 137 -11.63 -0.93 -6.73
N ARG A 138 -12.93 -0.66 -6.69
CA ARG A 138 -13.59 0.36 -7.52
C ARG A 138 -14.24 1.42 -6.64
N ALA A 139 -13.88 2.68 -6.85
CA ALA A 139 -14.50 3.86 -6.27
C ALA A 139 -15.35 4.57 -7.32
N ALA A 140 -16.64 4.79 -7.05
CA ALA A 140 -17.55 5.49 -7.95
C ALA A 140 -18.27 6.64 -7.24
N SER A 141 -18.29 7.83 -7.85
CA SER A 141 -18.95 9.04 -7.36
C SER A 141 -19.18 9.99 -8.53
N GLY A 142 -20.32 10.70 -8.57
CA GLY A 142 -20.61 11.72 -9.58
C GLY A 142 -20.60 11.19 -11.03
N GLY A 143 -20.88 9.90 -11.23
CA GLY A 143 -20.78 9.23 -12.55
C GLY A 143 -19.35 8.91 -13.00
N GLN A 144 -18.34 9.26 -12.20
CA GLN A 144 -16.94 8.91 -12.45
C GLN A 144 -16.57 7.62 -11.72
N THR A 145 -15.47 7.00 -12.14
CA THR A 145 -14.93 5.80 -11.51
C THR A 145 -13.42 5.79 -11.52
N ALA A 146 -12.83 5.42 -10.39
CA ALA A 146 -11.43 5.05 -10.26
C ALA A 146 -11.30 3.59 -9.84
N THR A 147 -10.20 2.96 -10.23
CA THR A 147 -9.85 1.61 -9.81
C THR A 147 -8.41 1.55 -9.32
N THR A 148 -8.17 0.71 -8.32
CA THR A 148 -6.82 0.23 -7.98
C THR A 148 -6.87 -1.27 -7.74
N THR A 149 -5.71 -1.90 -7.61
CA THR A 149 -5.59 -3.31 -7.22
C THR A 149 -5.09 -3.42 -5.79
N ILE A 150 -5.48 -4.48 -5.10
CA ILE A 150 -4.89 -4.88 -3.83
C ILE A 150 -4.48 -6.34 -3.92
N SER A 151 -3.22 -6.63 -3.58
CA SER A 151 -2.69 -7.97 -3.45
C SER A 151 -2.68 -8.36 -1.97
N VAL A 152 -3.44 -9.38 -1.62
CA VAL A 152 -3.56 -9.88 -0.25
C VAL A 152 -2.86 -11.23 -0.15
N ALA A 153 -1.72 -11.24 0.54
CA ALA A 153 -0.96 -12.47 0.74
C ALA A 153 -1.61 -13.40 1.77
N GLN A 154 -1.62 -14.71 1.49
CA GLN A 154 -1.97 -15.73 2.48
C GLN A 154 -0.77 -15.97 3.39
N TYR A 155 -0.92 -15.65 4.67
CA TYR A 155 0.06 -15.97 5.70
C TYR A 155 -0.33 -17.22 6.47
N ALA A 156 0.68 -17.97 6.94
CA ALA A 156 0.45 -19.00 7.93
C ALA A 156 0.26 -18.35 9.31
N ALA A 157 -0.77 -18.75 10.06
CA ALA A 157 -1.12 -18.13 11.34
C ALA A 157 0.04 -18.08 12.36
N GLY A 158 0.93 -19.08 12.36
CA GLY A 158 2.10 -19.11 13.24
C GLY A 158 3.14 -17.99 12.97
N ARG A 159 3.10 -17.37 11.78
CA ARG A 159 4.02 -16.26 11.42
C ARG A 159 3.79 -15.03 12.28
N TRP A 160 2.53 -14.77 12.67
CA TRP A 160 2.21 -13.62 13.52
C TRP A 160 3.00 -13.63 14.81
N ALA A 161 2.94 -14.75 15.56
CA ALA A 161 3.60 -14.86 16.86
C ALA A 161 5.14 -14.78 16.74
N ALA A 162 5.71 -15.38 15.69
CA ALA A 162 7.14 -15.27 15.41
C ALA A 162 7.56 -13.82 15.12
N GLY A 163 6.79 -13.12 14.28
CA GLY A 163 7.02 -11.72 13.96
C GLY A 163 6.88 -10.80 15.16
N GLU A 164 5.84 -11.01 15.97
CA GLU A 164 5.61 -10.26 17.20
C GLU A 164 6.77 -10.41 18.17
N GLN A 165 7.22 -11.65 18.38
CA GLN A 165 8.36 -11.96 19.24
C GLN A 165 9.61 -11.22 18.75
N ARG A 166 9.93 -11.30 17.46
CA ARG A 166 11.10 -10.64 16.88
C ARG A 166 11.00 -9.12 16.95
N TYR A 167 9.83 -8.56 16.66
CA TYR A 167 9.57 -7.12 16.68
C TYR A 167 9.71 -6.52 18.08
N LYS A 168 9.17 -7.19 19.09
CA LYS A 168 9.12 -6.69 20.48
C LYS A 168 10.38 -6.98 21.28
N ASN A 169 11.06 -8.10 21.01
CA ASN A 169 12.13 -8.60 21.87
C ASN A 169 13.50 -8.66 21.19
N GLY A 170 13.58 -8.45 19.86
CA GLY A 170 14.84 -8.63 19.14
C GLY A 170 15.26 -10.10 19.15
N ALA A 171 16.52 -10.36 18.81
CA ALA A 171 17.15 -11.69 18.80
C ALA A 171 18.66 -11.54 18.59
N GLY A 172 19.44 -12.36 19.29
CA GLY A 172 20.91 -12.27 19.25
C GLY A 172 21.41 -10.89 19.66
N ALA A 173 22.24 -10.28 18.80
CA ALA A 173 22.77 -8.94 19.00
C ALA A 173 21.85 -7.83 18.43
N ASP A 174 20.82 -8.20 17.67
CA ASP A 174 19.95 -7.22 17.04
C ASP A 174 18.91 -6.71 18.04
N PRO A 175 18.76 -5.37 18.19
CA PRO A 175 17.77 -4.81 19.08
C PRO A 175 16.33 -5.07 18.58
N PRO A 176 15.32 -4.98 19.47
CA PRO A 176 13.93 -5.00 19.05
C PRO A 176 13.60 -3.88 18.07
N CYS A 177 12.83 -4.17 17.03
CA CYS A 177 12.30 -3.14 16.12
C CYS A 177 11.48 -2.08 16.90
N LEU A 178 10.71 -2.52 17.90
CA LEU A 178 9.88 -1.65 18.74
C LEU A 178 10.69 -0.54 19.44
N GLN A 179 11.98 -0.74 19.70
CA GLN A 179 12.82 0.27 20.33
C GLN A 179 12.91 1.55 19.49
N CYS A 180 12.90 1.43 18.16
CA CYS A 180 12.98 2.56 17.23
C CYS A 180 11.62 2.90 16.57
N HIS A 181 10.70 1.93 16.51
CA HIS A 181 9.40 2.05 15.83
C HIS A 181 8.22 2.09 16.80
N SER A 182 8.42 2.65 17.99
CA SER A 182 7.34 2.92 18.94
C SER A 182 6.36 3.98 18.42
N ALA A 183 5.36 4.36 19.23
CA ALA A 183 4.37 5.37 18.84
C ALA A 183 4.97 6.72 18.41
N THR A 184 6.14 7.08 18.93
CA THR A 184 6.86 8.32 18.57
C THR A 184 7.97 8.10 17.54
N GLY A 185 8.19 6.85 17.13
CA GLY A 185 9.20 6.45 16.16
C GLY A 185 8.73 6.55 14.71
N ILE A 186 9.64 6.23 13.79
CA ILE A 186 9.34 6.19 12.34
C ILE A 186 8.27 5.14 12.06
N ASP A 187 7.26 5.53 11.27
CA ASP A 187 6.12 4.67 10.94
C ASP A 187 6.50 3.50 10.05
N HIS A 188 6.20 2.28 10.50
CA HIS A 188 6.23 1.06 9.69
C HIS A 188 4.94 0.25 9.89
N SER A 189 3.85 0.90 10.32
CA SER A 189 2.51 0.33 10.27
C SER A 189 2.03 0.23 8.82
N PRO A 190 0.89 -0.43 8.54
CA PRO A 190 0.37 -0.54 7.17
C PRO A 190 0.16 0.82 6.48
N ALA A 191 0.00 1.91 7.23
CA ALA A 191 -0.02 3.27 6.67
C ALA A 191 1.22 3.62 5.85
N ALA A 192 2.40 3.22 6.30
CA ALA A 192 3.66 3.44 5.60
C ALA A 192 3.97 2.33 4.58
N LEU A 193 3.43 1.13 4.79
CA LEU A 193 3.81 -0.06 4.03
C LEU A 193 2.82 -0.44 2.92
N ALA A 194 1.65 0.21 2.84
CA ALA A 194 0.55 -0.17 1.94
C ALA A 194 0.96 -0.31 0.46
N ALA A 195 1.92 0.48 -0.01
CA ALA A 195 2.37 0.48 -1.41
C ALA A 195 3.63 -0.37 -1.69
N ALA A 196 4.21 -1.00 -0.67
CA ALA A 196 5.38 -1.85 -0.82
C ALA A 196 4.96 -3.31 -0.80
N ALA A 197 5.47 -4.14 -1.71
CA ALA A 197 5.28 -5.59 -1.67
C ALA A 197 6.14 -6.24 -0.58
N ASP A 198 5.76 -7.43 -0.11
CA ASP A 198 6.49 -8.15 0.94
C ASP A 198 7.99 -8.34 0.63
N PRO A 199 8.43 -8.74 -0.57
CA PRO A 199 9.85 -8.86 -0.87
C PRO A 199 10.63 -7.55 -0.72
N ILE A 200 9.97 -6.39 -0.93
CA ILE A 200 10.59 -5.08 -0.71
C ILE A 200 10.79 -4.85 0.78
N LEU A 201 9.80 -5.18 1.62
CA LEU A 201 9.92 -5.11 3.07
C LEU A 201 11.03 -6.04 3.59
N GLN A 202 11.10 -7.25 3.04
CA GLN A 202 12.14 -8.21 3.37
C GLN A 202 13.54 -7.69 3.04
N ALA A 203 13.71 -7.07 1.86
CA ALA A 203 14.95 -6.43 1.48
C ALA A 203 15.29 -5.23 2.39
N THR A 204 14.31 -4.41 2.78
CA THR A 204 14.54 -3.31 3.72
C THR A 204 15.04 -3.79 5.08
N ILE A 205 14.49 -4.88 5.61
CA ILE A 205 14.89 -5.45 6.91
C ILE A 205 16.31 -6.04 6.84
N THR A 206 16.65 -6.76 5.76
CA THR A 206 17.90 -7.53 5.65
C THR A 206 19.06 -6.78 4.99
N ALA A 207 18.77 -5.75 4.19
CA ALA A 207 19.79 -4.94 3.52
C ALA A 207 19.91 -3.52 4.10
N GLY A 208 18.92 -3.05 4.85
CA GLY A 208 18.87 -1.68 5.35
C GLY A 208 18.76 -0.63 4.25
N ILE A 209 18.06 -0.98 3.18
CA ILE A 209 17.80 -0.10 2.04
C ILE A 209 16.33 0.33 2.07
N GLY A 210 16.08 1.64 2.00
CA GLY A 210 14.73 2.19 2.02
C GLY A 210 13.93 1.76 0.79
N ALA A 211 12.69 1.28 1.02
CA ALA A 211 11.79 0.77 -0.02
C ALA A 211 11.54 1.78 -1.15
N SER A 212 11.42 3.07 -0.83
CA SER A 212 11.16 4.15 -1.79
C SER A 212 12.41 4.84 -2.31
N SER A 213 13.45 4.96 -1.48
CA SER A 213 14.65 5.73 -1.81
C SER A 213 15.71 4.92 -2.55
N GLN A 214 15.67 3.59 -2.43
CA GLN A 214 16.75 2.67 -2.86
C GLN A 214 18.13 3.08 -2.30
N ARG A 215 18.15 3.79 -1.16
CA ARG A 215 19.35 4.25 -0.47
C ARG A 215 19.47 3.58 0.90
N PRO A 216 20.69 3.45 1.44
CA PRO A 216 20.88 3.01 2.81
C PRO A 216 20.06 3.88 3.78
N ILE A 217 19.47 3.24 4.78
CA ILE A 217 18.80 3.93 5.88
C ILE A 217 19.88 4.41 6.85
N GLU A 218 20.06 5.72 6.87
CA GLU A 218 21.04 6.41 7.71
C GLU A 218 20.49 6.69 9.11
N ASN A 219 21.35 7.10 10.04
CA ASN A 219 21.00 7.47 11.43
C ASN A 219 20.50 6.34 12.34
N VAL A 220 20.76 5.08 11.98
CA VAL A 220 20.60 3.93 12.88
C VAL A 220 21.99 3.45 13.30
N PRO A 221 22.38 3.51 14.59
CA PRO A 221 23.64 2.96 15.06
C PRO A 221 23.76 1.47 14.71
N GLY A 222 24.80 1.09 13.96
CA GLY A 222 24.95 -0.29 13.44
C GLY A 222 24.16 -0.58 12.15
N GLY A 223 23.36 0.38 11.66
CA GLY A 223 22.57 0.28 10.43
C GLY A 223 21.18 -0.33 10.65
N HIS A 224 20.25 -0.05 9.73
CA HIS A 224 18.91 -0.67 9.73
C HIS A 224 18.97 -2.08 9.12
N LYS A 225 19.79 -2.99 9.67
CA LYS A 225 20.00 -4.32 9.10
C LYS A 225 19.95 -5.38 10.18
N TRP A 226 18.97 -6.27 10.06
CA TRP A 226 18.80 -7.40 10.98
C TRP A 226 19.31 -8.69 10.36
N THR A 227 19.94 -9.52 11.19
CA THR A 227 20.28 -10.89 10.85
C THR A 227 19.09 -11.77 11.22
N VAL A 228 18.36 -12.22 10.21
CA VAL A 228 17.15 -13.05 10.39
C VAL A 228 17.19 -14.22 9.44
N ASP A 229 16.66 -15.35 9.88
CA ASP A 229 16.33 -16.43 8.95
C ASP A 229 15.03 -16.11 8.19
N GLN A 230 14.69 -16.93 7.20
CA GLN A 230 13.51 -16.68 6.38
C GLN A 230 12.19 -16.79 7.17
N ALA A 231 12.12 -17.66 8.18
CA ALA A 231 10.90 -17.84 8.97
C ALA A 231 10.65 -16.63 9.87
N GLU A 232 11.70 -16.09 10.49
CA GLU A 232 11.65 -14.85 11.26
C GLU A 232 11.31 -13.65 10.36
N LEU A 233 11.88 -13.58 9.17
CA LEU A 233 11.65 -12.51 8.20
C LEU A 233 10.20 -12.51 7.68
N ASP A 234 9.69 -13.69 7.32
CA ASP A 234 8.28 -13.88 6.94
C ASP A 234 7.34 -13.54 8.12
N GLY A 235 7.74 -13.88 9.34
CA GLY A 235 7.05 -13.50 10.57
C GLY A 235 6.98 -12.00 10.76
N LEU A 236 8.11 -11.30 10.69
CA LEU A 236 8.21 -9.85 10.82
C LEU A 236 7.31 -9.13 9.81
N VAL A 237 7.37 -9.52 8.54
CA VAL A 237 6.51 -8.94 7.50
C VAL A 237 5.03 -9.15 7.82
N THR A 238 4.66 -10.38 8.21
CA THR A 238 3.28 -10.70 8.63
C THR A 238 2.84 -9.79 9.79
N TYR A 239 3.67 -9.63 10.81
CA TYR A 239 3.33 -8.82 11.97
C TYR A 239 3.24 -7.32 11.64
N LEU A 240 4.17 -6.79 10.86
CA LEU A 240 4.16 -5.38 10.42
C LEU A 240 2.89 -5.03 9.62
N ARG A 241 2.46 -5.94 8.73
CA ARG A 241 1.18 -5.84 7.99
C ARG A 241 -0.05 -5.87 8.88
N GLY A 242 0.09 -6.49 10.04
CA GLY A 242 -0.95 -6.64 11.06
C GLY A 242 -1.04 -5.51 12.07
N LEU A 243 -0.05 -4.61 12.13
CA LEU A 243 -0.08 -3.48 13.05
C LEU A 243 -1.27 -2.57 12.74
N THR A 244 -1.79 -1.89 13.77
CA THR A 244 -2.79 -0.84 13.56
C THR A 244 -2.17 0.29 12.72
N PRO A 245 -2.79 0.69 11.58
CA PRO A 245 -2.31 1.83 10.81
C PRO A 245 -2.32 3.10 11.67
N ARG A 246 -1.19 3.81 11.73
CA ARG A 246 -1.10 5.06 12.50
C ARG A 246 -1.55 6.25 11.64
N GLY A 247 -1.85 7.36 12.32
CA GLY A 247 -2.31 8.60 11.67
C GLY A 247 -3.82 8.68 11.43
N PHE A 248 -4.58 7.67 11.86
CA PHE A 248 -6.02 7.59 11.69
C PHE A 248 -6.76 7.46 13.02
N ARG A 249 -8.03 7.86 13.06
CA ARG A 249 -8.96 7.71 14.20
C ARG A 249 -10.36 7.33 13.75
#